data_AF-A0A9D8BWJ2-F1
#
_entry.id   AF-A0A9D8BWJ2-F1
#
_cell.length_a   1.000
_cell.length_b   1.000
_cell.length_c   1.000
_cell.angle_alpha   90.00
_cell.angle_beta   90.00
_cell.angle_gamma   90.00
#
_symmetry.space_group_name_H-M   'P 1'
#
loop_
_entity.id
_entity.type
_entity.pdbx_description
1 polymer ?
#
loop_
_entity_poly.entity_id
_entity_poly.type
_entity_poly.pdbx_seq_one_letter_code
_entity_poly.pdbx_strand_id
1 'polypeptide(L)'
;KGRGASSTMPQKRNPISSELMLAAAKAVRQHAGLMLDAMVQDLERATGPWHAEWIAIPQSFMLSAGALHQAAFMLEGLEVDSKRMLQNLDLTKGLIVAEAVMMGLAPYLGRQQAHDLVYEACRACHQQGGMLFDHLYAQASIRELLSESQCRALTDPTQYLGSTGDMVDRALAASRALDD
;
A
#
# COMPACT_ATOMS: atom_id res chain seq x y z
N LYS A 1 0.53 -14.01 17.81
CA LYS A 1 0.60 -15.50 17.69
C LYS A 1 -0.49 -16.01 16.74
N GLY A 2 -0.06 -16.46 15.55
CA GLY A 2 -0.85 -16.69 14.32
C GLY A 2 -2.24 -17.27 14.52
N ARG A 3 -3.25 -16.48 14.14
CA ARG A 3 -4.68 -16.80 14.21
C ARG A 3 -5.19 -17.31 12.85
N GLY A 4 -6.30 -18.06 12.88
CA GLY A 4 -6.86 -18.71 11.68
C GLY A 4 -6.25 -20.07 11.35
N ALA A 5 -5.76 -20.80 12.36
CA ALA A 5 -5.28 -22.16 12.19
C ALA A 5 -6.43 -23.09 11.77
N SER A 6 -6.16 -24.00 10.85
CA SER A 6 -7.11 -25.03 10.43
C SER A 6 -6.84 -26.32 11.19
N SER A 7 -7.89 -27.09 11.48
CA SER A 7 -7.79 -28.37 12.20
C SER A 7 -6.83 -29.38 11.56
N THR A 8 -6.63 -29.29 10.24
CA THR A 8 -5.75 -30.18 9.47
C THR A 8 -4.51 -29.48 8.92
N MET A 9 -4.43 -28.15 9.00
CA MET A 9 -3.29 -27.36 8.49
C MET A 9 -2.75 -26.41 9.57
N PRO A 10 -1.84 -26.90 10.44
CA PRO A 10 -1.30 -26.13 11.58
C PRO A 10 -0.42 -24.94 11.17
N GLN A 11 0.10 -24.92 9.94
CA GLN A 11 0.85 -23.79 9.39
C GLN A 11 -0.04 -22.63 8.91
N LYS A 12 -1.35 -22.83 8.80
CA LYS A 12 -2.28 -21.86 8.18
C LYS A 12 -2.43 -20.61 9.06
N ARG A 13 -2.29 -19.44 8.43
CA ARG A 13 -2.49 -18.12 9.05
C ARG A 13 -3.41 -17.30 8.14
N ASN A 14 -4.69 -17.17 8.49
CA ASN A 14 -5.66 -16.44 7.68
C ASN A 14 -5.88 -15.03 8.24
N PRO A 15 -6.09 -14.02 7.40
CA PRO A 15 -6.35 -12.66 7.82
C PRO A 15 -7.83 -12.46 8.22
N ILE A 16 -8.33 -13.25 9.19
CA ILE A 16 -9.76 -13.31 9.54
C ILE A 16 -10.35 -11.94 9.89
N SER A 17 -9.63 -11.11 10.66
CA SER A 17 -10.09 -9.76 10.99
C SER A 17 -10.31 -8.91 9.73
N SER A 18 -9.40 -8.98 8.75
CA SER A 18 -9.55 -8.29 7.47
C SER A 18 -10.72 -8.81 6.64
N GLU A 19 -10.94 -10.13 6.63
CA GLU A 19 -12.07 -10.76 5.95
C GLU A 19 -13.42 -10.31 6.55
N LEU A 20 -13.51 -10.25 7.88
CA LEU A 20 -14.71 -9.76 8.57
C LEU A 20 -14.96 -8.27 8.29
N MET A 21 -13.92 -7.44 8.34
CA MET A 21 -14.04 -6.01 7.99
C MET A 21 -14.51 -5.83 6.54
N LEU A 22 -13.98 -6.62 5.61
CA LEU A 22 -14.38 -6.57 4.19
C LEU A 22 -15.86 -6.93 4.01
N ALA A 23 -16.35 -7.96 4.70
CA ALA A 23 -17.75 -8.36 4.65
C ALA A 23 -18.66 -7.27 5.24
N ALA A 24 -18.32 -6.76 6.43
CA ALA A 24 -19.08 -5.69 7.10
C ALA A 24 -19.17 -4.43 6.23
N ALA A 25 -18.06 -3.98 5.64
CA ALA A 25 -18.04 -2.79 4.78
C ALA A 25 -18.96 -2.94 3.55
N LYS A 26 -19.08 -4.14 2.97
CA LYS A 26 -19.98 -4.40 1.85
C LYS A 26 -21.44 -4.37 2.28
N ALA A 27 -21.77 -4.97 3.42
CA ALA A 27 -23.14 -4.96 3.95
C ALA A 27 -23.61 -3.54 4.32
N VAL A 28 -22.78 -2.77 5.04
CA VAL A 28 -23.08 -1.36 5.37
C VAL A 28 -23.30 -0.53 4.11
N ARG A 29 -22.52 -0.76 3.04
CA ARG A 29 -22.71 -0.07 1.76
C ARG A 29 -24.08 -0.35 1.13
N GLN A 30 -24.60 -1.58 1.24
CA GLN A 30 -25.93 -1.90 0.72
C GLN A 30 -27.05 -1.25 1.55
N HIS A 31 -26.86 -1.07 2.84
CA HIS A 31 -27.81 -0.33 3.67
C HIS A 31 -27.94 1.14 3.26
N ALA A 32 -26.91 1.75 2.67
CA ALA A 32 -27.03 3.10 2.11
C ALA A 32 -28.06 3.16 0.98
N GLY A 33 -28.09 2.16 0.10
CA GLY A 33 -29.12 2.04 -0.95
C GLY A 33 -30.52 1.88 -0.34
N LEU A 34 -30.65 0.97 0.64
CA LEU A 34 -31.92 0.77 1.36
C LEU A 34 -32.41 2.05 2.06
N MET A 35 -31.49 2.87 2.59
CA MET A 35 -31.84 4.16 3.21
C MET A 35 -32.30 5.20 2.18
N LEU A 36 -31.78 5.18 0.95
CA LEU A 36 -32.28 6.04 -0.13
C LEU A 36 -33.71 5.66 -0.50
N ASP A 37 -34.02 4.37 -0.57
CA ASP A 37 -35.40 3.89 -0.79
C ASP A 37 -36.30 4.29 0.40
N ALA A 38 -35.79 4.23 1.62
CA ALA A 38 -36.50 4.65 2.82
C ALA A 38 -36.84 6.15 2.87
N MET A 39 -36.20 6.99 2.05
CA MET A 39 -36.51 8.43 1.98
C MET A 39 -37.86 8.72 1.31
N VAL A 40 -38.43 7.76 0.57
CA VAL A 40 -39.73 7.91 -0.10
C VAL A 40 -40.85 7.76 0.92
N GLN A 41 -41.05 8.78 1.75
CA GLN A 41 -42.03 8.78 2.83
C GLN A 41 -43.34 9.45 2.35
N ASP A 42 -44.45 8.71 2.36
CA ASP A 42 -45.77 9.24 2.04
C ASP A 42 -46.42 9.98 3.22
N LEU A 43 -46.95 11.17 2.92
CA LEU A 43 -47.78 12.00 3.81
C LEU A 43 -47.13 12.24 5.19
N GLU A 44 -47.89 12.11 6.29
CA GLU A 44 -47.43 12.41 7.64
C GLU A 44 -46.66 11.24 8.30
N ARG A 45 -46.74 10.01 7.75
CA ARG A 45 -46.00 8.82 8.22
C ARG A 45 -46.12 7.63 7.24
N ALA A 46 -45.03 7.25 6.60
CA ALA A 46 -45.04 6.08 5.71
C ALA A 46 -44.92 4.76 6.48
N THR A 47 -45.72 3.78 6.09
CA THR A 47 -45.59 2.39 6.56
C THR A 47 -44.85 1.60 5.49
N GLY A 48 -43.66 1.08 5.81
CA GLY A 48 -42.78 0.40 4.86
C GLY A 48 -41.41 1.07 4.78
N PRO A 49 -41.29 2.27 4.17
CA PRO A 49 -40.05 3.06 4.17
C PRO A 49 -39.49 3.30 5.59
N TRP A 50 -40.34 3.71 6.54
CA TRP A 50 -39.95 3.84 7.95
C TRP A 50 -39.48 2.52 8.59
N HIS A 51 -40.11 1.39 8.22
CA HIS A 51 -39.70 0.07 8.74
C HIS A 51 -38.37 -0.41 8.12
N ALA A 52 -38.02 0.04 6.92
CA ALA A 52 -36.73 -0.24 6.31
C ALA A 52 -35.58 0.39 7.12
N GLU A 53 -35.81 1.56 7.74
CA GLU A 53 -34.85 2.20 8.64
C GLU A 53 -34.52 1.31 9.85
N TRP A 54 -35.51 0.58 10.38
CA TRP A 54 -35.32 -0.32 11.53
C TRP A 54 -34.40 -1.50 11.24
N ILE A 55 -34.21 -1.83 9.95
CA ILE A 55 -33.27 -2.83 9.49
C ILE A 55 -31.92 -2.14 9.21
N ALA A 56 -31.92 -1.14 8.34
CA ALA A 56 -30.72 -0.54 7.80
C ALA A 56 -29.87 0.15 8.89
N ILE A 57 -30.49 0.94 9.77
CA ILE A 57 -29.75 1.75 10.75
C ILE A 57 -29.09 0.88 11.82
N PRO A 58 -29.83 0.02 12.57
CA PRO A 58 -29.22 -0.76 13.65
C PRO A 58 -28.17 -1.73 13.13
N GLN A 59 -28.42 -2.40 12.00
CA GLN A 59 -27.45 -3.32 11.42
C GLN A 59 -26.20 -2.59 10.94
N SER A 60 -26.32 -1.38 10.37
CA SER A 60 -25.16 -0.58 9.97
C SER A 60 -24.28 -0.22 11.16
N PHE A 61 -24.87 0.17 12.29
CA PHE A 61 -24.12 0.44 13.53
C PHE A 61 -23.42 -0.82 14.05
N MET A 62 -24.14 -1.95 14.12
CA MET A 62 -23.57 -3.22 14.60
C MET A 62 -22.41 -3.70 13.74
N LEU A 63 -22.56 -3.65 12.41
CA LEU A 63 -21.51 -4.06 11.47
C LEU A 63 -20.30 -3.13 11.53
N SER A 64 -20.53 -1.81 11.60
CA SER A 64 -19.45 -0.83 11.70
C SER A 64 -18.70 -0.95 13.03
N ALA A 65 -19.40 -1.13 14.13
CA ALA A 65 -18.80 -1.37 15.45
C ALA A 65 -17.97 -2.66 15.46
N GLY A 66 -18.51 -3.75 14.87
CA GLY A 66 -17.77 -5.00 14.70
C GLY A 66 -16.51 -4.84 13.84
N ALA A 67 -16.60 -4.08 12.74
CA ALA A 67 -15.45 -3.79 11.88
C ALA A 67 -14.38 -2.95 12.62
N LEU A 68 -14.79 -1.91 13.37
CA LEU A 68 -13.88 -1.11 14.19
C LEU A 68 -13.18 -1.94 15.27
N HIS A 69 -13.92 -2.83 15.93
CA HIS A 69 -13.35 -3.75 16.92
C HIS A 69 -12.30 -4.67 16.28
N GLN A 70 -12.59 -5.24 15.11
CA GLN A 70 -11.64 -6.07 14.38
C GLN A 70 -10.42 -5.27 13.89
N ALA A 71 -10.62 -4.01 13.47
CA ALA A 71 -9.54 -3.13 13.06
C ALA A 71 -8.58 -2.84 14.21
N ALA A 72 -9.10 -2.42 15.38
CA ALA A 72 -8.31 -2.14 16.56
C ALA A 72 -7.50 -3.38 16.99
N PHE A 73 -8.17 -4.53 17.08
CA PHE A 73 -7.53 -5.79 17.44
C PHE A 73 -6.45 -6.23 16.44
N MET A 74 -6.69 -6.05 15.14
CA MET A 74 -5.72 -6.38 14.10
C MET A 74 -4.50 -5.46 14.17
N LEU A 75 -4.70 -4.15 14.33
CA LEU A 75 -3.63 -3.17 14.39
C LEU A 75 -2.77 -3.31 15.65
N GLU A 76 -3.37 -3.58 16.81
CA GLU A 76 -2.65 -3.82 18.07
C GLU A 76 -1.72 -5.04 18.00
N GLY A 77 -2.12 -6.07 17.25
CA GLY A 77 -1.38 -7.31 17.10
C GLY A 77 -0.62 -7.47 15.77
N LEU A 78 -0.50 -6.41 14.97
CA LEU A 78 0.09 -6.50 13.63
C LEU A 78 1.60 -6.80 13.71
N GLU A 79 2.01 -7.93 13.12
CA GLU A 79 3.41 -8.34 13.03
C GLU A 79 3.99 -7.88 11.67
N VAL A 80 4.91 -6.92 11.67
CA VAL A 80 5.59 -6.40 10.46
C VAL A 80 6.96 -7.05 10.30
N ASP A 81 7.19 -7.71 9.16
CA ASP A 81 8.49 -8.31 8.81
C ASP A 81 9.24 -7.39 7.84
N SER A 82 10.02 -6.45 8.39
CA SER A 82 10.82 -5.50 7.62
C SER A 82 11.90 -6.17 6.76
N LYS A 83 12.44 -7.30 7.22
CA LYS A 83 13.42 -8.08 6.44
C LYS A 83 12.76 -8.66 5.20
N ARG A 84 11.55 -9.21 5.33
CA ARG A 84 10.77 -9.69 4.18
C ARG A 84 10.37 -8.56 3.25
N MET A 85 10.04 -7.37 3.77
CA MET A 85 9.79 -6.18 2.94
C MET A 85 11.01 -5.83 2.07
N LEU A 86 12.22 -5.79 2.65
CA LEU A 86 13.46 -5.56 1.91
C LEU A 86 13.69 -6.63 0.84
N GLN A 87 13.55 -7.91 1.20
CA GLN A 87 13.67 -9.02 0.24
C GLN A 87 12.67 -8.91 -0.93
N ASN A 88 11.45 -8.41 -0.66
CA ASN A 88 10.45 -8.21 -1.70
C ASN A 88 10.85 -7.08 -2.66
N LEU A 89 11.51 -6.01 -2.17
CA LEU A 89 12.05 -4.94 -3.04
C LEU A 89 13.13 -5.49 -3.99
N ASP A 90 13.94 -6.43 -3.52
CA ASP A 90 15.01 -7.07 -4.30
C ASP A 90 14.49 -8.00 -5.40
N LEU A 91 13.20 -8.37 -5.42
CA LEU A 91 12.63 -9.29 -6.42
C LEU A 91 12.80 -8.78 -7.86
N THR A 92 12.81 -7.46 -8.04
CA THR A 92 13.01 -6.82 -9.34
C THR A 92 14.48 -6.53 -9.65
N LYS A 93 15.42 -6.92 -8.76
CA LYS A 93 16.86 -6.73 -8.91
C LYS A 93 17.25 -5.26 -9.19
N GLY A 94 16.59 -4.33 -8.50
CA GLY A 94 16.82 -2.89 -8.64
C GLY A 94 16.02 -2.20 -9.76
N LEU A 95 15.24 -2.94 -10.57
CA LEU A 95 14.45 -2.33 -11.64
C LEU A 95 13.32 -1.42 -11.11
N ILE A 96 12.81 -1.68 -9.90
CA ILE A 96 11.78 -0.86 -9.25
C ILE A 96 12.22 0.61 -9.04
N VAL A 97 13.53 0.89 -9.01
CA VAL A 97 14.09 2.25 -8.85
C VAL A 97 14.66 2.84 -10.13
N ALA A 98 14.32 2.30 -11.31
CA ALA A 98 14.81 2.84 -12.58
C ALA A 98 14.51 4.34 -12.76
N GLU A 99 13.37 4.81 -12.26
CA GLU A 99 13.04 6.25 -12.24
C GLU A 99 14.03 7.05 -11.39
N ALA A 100 14.36 6.58 -10.18
CA ALA A 100 15.28 7.23 -9.27
C ALA A 100 16.66 7.40 -9.91
N VAL A 101 17.15 6.34 -10.56
CA VAL A 101 18.41 6.37 -11.31
C VAL A 101 18.33 7.39 -12.45
N MET A 102 17.26 7.37 -13.25
CA MET A 102 17.11 8.30 -14.37
C MET A 102 17.08 9.75 -13.90
N MET A 103 16.32 10.05 -12.84
CA MET A 103 16.29 11.38 -12.23
C MET A 103 17.65 11.78 -11.63
N GLY A 104 18.37 10.84 -11.02
CA GLY A 104 19.70 11.08 -10.47
C GLY A 104 20.78 11.34 -11.53
N LEU A 105 20.65 10.73 -12.71
CA LEU A 105 21.57 10.92 -13.84
C LEU A 105 21.26 12.15 -14.69
N ALA A 106 19.99 12.58 -14.73
CA ALA A 106 19.55 13.69 -15.57
C ALA A 106 20.32 15.01 -15.38
N PRO A 107 20.76 15.42 -14.16
CA PRO A 107 21.59 16.62 -13.98
C PRO A 107 22.97 16.55 -14.65
N TYR A 108 23.49 15.33 -14.90
CA TYR A 108 24.81 15.12 -15.49
C TYR A 108 24.76 14.91 -17.00
N LEU A 109 23.73 14.21 -17.49
CA LEU A 109 23.62 13.78 -18.89
C LEU A 109 22.52 14.49 -19.69
N GLY A 110 21.63 15.19 -19.01
CA GLY A 110 20.34 15.59 -19.57
C GLY A 110 19.32 14.44 -19.57
N ARG A 111 18.03 14.80 -19.55
CA ARG A 111 16.93 13.85 -19.36
C ARG A 111 16.87 12.75 -20.43
N GLN A 112 17.04 13.11 -21.70
CA GLN A 112 16.90 12.15 -22.79
C GLN A 112 18.00 11.09 -22.74
N GLN A 113 19.26 11.52 -22.57
CA GLN A 113 20.39 10.61 -22.53
C GLN A 113 20.38 9.73 -21.27
N ALA A 114 20.01 10.30 -20.11
CA ALA A 114 19.81 9.53 -18.88
C ALA A 114 18.72 8.46 -19.05
N HIS A 115 17.59 8.82 -19.69
CA HIS A 115 16.51 7.88 -19.99
C HIS A 115 17.01 6.72 -20.86
N ASP A 116 17.65 7.02 -21.99
CA ASP A 116 18.08 5.99 -22.95
C ASP A 116 19.10 5.04 -22.32
N LEU A 117 20.02 5.56 -21.51
CA LEU A 117 21.00 4.76 -20.77
C LEU A 117 20.33 3.81 -19.77
N VAL A 118 19.41 4.32 -18.94
CA VAL A 118 18.70 3.50 -17.95
C VAL A 118 17.80 2.48 -18.64
N TYR A 119 17.14 2.85 -19.75
CA TYR A 119 16.33 1.95 -20.55
C TYR A 119 17.16 0.77 -21.08
N GLU A 120 18.35 1.04 -21.62
CA GLU A 120 19.28 0.02 -22.08
C GLU A 120 19.75 -0.90 -20.94
N ALA A 121 20.08 -0.36 -19.77
CA ALA A 121 20.45 -1.16 -18.60
C ALA A 121 19.28 -2.03 -18.10
N CYS A 122 18.06 -1.49 -18.07
CA CYS A 122 16.85 -2.24 -17.75
C CYS A 122 16.61 -3.37 -18.76
N ARG A 123 16.80 -3.12 -20.06
CA ARG A 123 16.66 -4.13 -21.11
C ARG A 123 17.70 -5.24 -20.93
N ALA A 124 18.94 -4.89 -20.62
CA ALA A 124 20.00 -5.85 -20.34
C ALA A 124 19.67 -6.73 -19.11
N CYS A 125 19.11 -6.16 -18.03
CA CYS A 125 18.65 -6.93 -16.88
C CYS A 125 17.60 -7.99 -17.25
N HIS A 126 16.65 -7.64 -18.12
CA HIS A 126 15.61 -8.57 -18.56
C HIS A 126 16.16 -9.68 -19.46
N GLN A 127 17.10 -9.35 -20.34
CA GLN A 127 17.65 -10.30 -21.32
C GLN A 127 18.73 -11.21 -20.72
N GLN A 128 19.55 -10.68 -19.82
CA GLN A 128 20.78 -11.32 -19.34
C GLN A 128 20.73 -11.66 -17.84
N GLY A 129 19.72 -11.19 -17.10
CA GLY A 129 19.70 -11.27 -15.64
C GLY A 129 20.66 -10.26 -14.99
N GLY A 130 20.98 -10.44 -13.71
CA GLY A 130 21.82 -9.50 -12.95
C GLY A 130 21.03 -8.36 -12.28
N MET A 131 21.74 -7.49 -11.54
CA MET A 131 21.15 -6.31 -10.91
C MET A 131 21.28 -5.09 -11.82
N LEU A 132 20.33 -4.14 -11.70
CA LEU A 132 20.39 -2.87 -12.42
C LEU A 132 21.72 -2.13 -12.19
N PHE A 133 22.20 -2.14 -10.95
CA PHE A 133 23.51 -1.59 -10.58
C PHE A 133 24.65 -2.15 -11.45
N ASP A 134 24.71 -3.47 -11.64
CA ASP A 134 25.81 -4.12 -12.37
C ASP A 134 25.84 -3.66 -13.83
N HIS A 135 24.66 -3.60 -14.47
CA HIS A 135 24.52 -3.18 -15.88
C HIS A 135 24.80 -1.69 -16.08
N LEU A 136 24.46 -0.85 -15.11
CA LEU A 136 24.81 0.58 -15.14
C LEU A 136 26.31 0.77 -14.94
N TYR A 137 26.88 0.16 -13.91
CA TYR A 137 28.27 0.39 -13.52
C TYR A 137 29.27 -0.34 -14.43
N ALA A 138 28.81 -1.28 -15.27
CA ALA A 138 29.59 -1.84 -16.38
C ALA A 138 29.90 -0.80 -17.47
N GLN A 139 29.09 0.26 -17.60
CA GLN A 139 29.29 1.30 -18.60
C GLN A 139 30.35 2.31 -18.14
N ALA A 140 31.35 2.57 -18.98
CA ALA A 140 32.43 3.52 -18.66
C ALA A 140 31.90 4.93 -18.41
N SER A 141 30.92 5.36 -19.20
CA SER A 141 30.25 6.66 -19.05
C SER A 141 29.64 6.86 -17.66
N ILE A 142 29.12 5.82 -17.00
CA ILE A 142 28.58 5.91 -15.64
C ILE A 142 29.70 6.00 -14.61
N ARG A 143 30.77 5.21 -14.76
CA ARG A 143 31.91 5.23 -13.81
C ARG A 143 32.67 6.54 -13.82
N GLU A 144 32.68 7.25 -14.94
CA GLU A 144 33.27 8.59 -15.06
C GLU A 144 32.43 9.67 -14.37
N LEU A 145 31.11 9.47 -14.25
CA LEU A 145 30.18 10.45 -13.68
C LEU A 145 29.91 10.22 -12.20
N LEU A 146 29.77 8.96 -11.79
CA LEU A 146 29.39 8.56 -10.45
C LEU A 146 30.41 7.59 -9.89
N SER A 147 30.79 7.82 -8.63
CA SER A 147 31.46 6.81 -7.84
C SER A 147 30.55 5.60 -7.61
N GLU A 148 31.17 4.46 -7.26
CA GLU A 148 30.43 3.23 -6.97
C GLU A 148 29.37 3.45 -5.88
N SER A 149 29.72 4.17 -4.81
CA SER A 149 28.80 4.45 -3.71
C SER A 149 27.61 5.30 -4.13
N GLN A 150 27.81 6.29 -5.01
CA GLN A 150 26.73 7.10 -5.55
C GLN A 150 25.80 6.27 -6.44
N CYS A 151 26.35 5.42 -7.31
CA CYS A 151 25.55 4.54 -8.16
C CYS A 151 24.77 3.51 -7.31
N ARG A 152 25.39 2.96 -6.25
CA ARG A 152 24.70 2.10 -5.27
C ARG A 152 23.56 2.83 -4.57
N ALA A 153 23.76 4.07 -4.14
CA ALA A 153 22.71 4.86 -3.49
C ALA A 153 21.53 5.12 -4.43
N LEU A 154 21.75 5.44 -5.71
CA LEU A 154 20.68 5.62 -6.69
C LEU A 154 19.91 4.33 -7.01
N THR A 155 20.55 3.18 -6.84
CA THR A 155 19.95 1.86 -7.08
C THR A 155 19.42 1.19 -5.81
N ASP A 156 19.49 1.87 -4.66
CA ASP A 156 18.97 1.40 -3.38
C ASP A 156 17.53 1.90 -3.18
N PRO A 157 16.52 0.99 -3.15
CA PRO A 157 15.12 1.37 -2.94
C PRO A 157 14.84 2.03 -1.59
N THR A 158 15.71 1.83 -0.59
CA THR A 158 15.55 2.48 0.72
C THR A 158 15.91 3.97 0.70
N GLN A 159 16.60 4.43 -0.35
CA GLN A 159 16.95 5.84 -0.55
C GLN A 159 15.92 6.60 -1.39
N TYR A 160 14.89 5.92 -1.91
CA TYR A 160 13.87 6.52 -2.78
C TYR A 160 12.48 6.57 -2.12
N LEU A 161 12.41 7.20 -0.94
CA LEU A 161 11.17 7.30 -0.15
C LEU A 161 10.35 8.56 -0.44
N GLY A 162 10.86 9.49 -1.26
CA GLY A 162 10.19 10.75 -1.58
C GLY A 162 9.71 11.48 -0.32
N SER A 163 8.44 11.87 -0.29
CA SER A 163 7.80 12.57 0.83
C SER A 163 7.15 11.63 1.86
N THR A 164 7.50 10.34 1.92
CA THR A 164 6.89 9.40 2.88
C THR A 164 7.01 9.89 4.33
N GLY A 165 8.16 10.41 4.75
CA GLY A 165 8.36 10.97 6.09
C GLY A 165 7.40 12.12 6.38
N ASP A 166 7.38 13.14 5.51
CA ASP A 166 6.50 14.30 5.65
C ASP A 166 5.01 13.91 5.70
N MET A 167 4.60 12.92 4.92
CA MET A 167 3.22 12.42 4.91
C MET A 167 2.86 11.73 6.24
N VAL A 168 3.77 10.95 6.80
CA VAL A 168 3.59 10.31 8.12
C VAL A 168 3.49 11.37 9.21
N ASP A 169 4.38 12.36 9.22
CA ASP A 169 4.37 13.43 10.20
C ASP A 169 3.06 14.23 10.17
N ARG A 170 2.57 14.53 8.96
CA ARG A 170 1.26 15.20 8.78
C ARG A 170 0.09 14.37 9.32
N ALA A 171 0.08 13.06 9.08
CA ALA A 171 -0.96 12.18 9.59
C ALA A 171 -0.93 12.09 11.13
N LEU A 172 0.26 11.99 11.73
CA LEU A 172 0.42 11.97 13.19
C LEU A 172 0.01 13.30 13.82
N ALA A 173 0.36 14.43 13.21
CA ALA A 173 -0.06 15.76 13.68
C ALA A 173 -1.59 15.91 13.64
N ALA A 174 -2.23 15.49 12.54
CA ALA A 174 -3.68 15.51 12.41
C ALA A 174 -4.37 14.60 13.44
N SER A 175 -3.81 13.43 13.74
CA SER A 175 -4.34 12.53 14.77
C SER A 175 -4.28 13.16 16.16
N ARG A 176 -3.15 13.78 16.53
CA ARG A 176 -3.00 14.42 17.85
C ARG A 176 -3.97 15.58 18.05
N ALA A 177 -4.23 16.35 16.99
CA ALA A 177 -5.18 17.47 17.03
C ALA A 177 -6.64 17.04 17.22
N LEU A 178 -6.98 15.75 17.10
CA LEU A 178 -8.31 15.23 17.42
C LEU A 178 -8.46 14.86 18.91
N ASP A 179 -7.35 14.65 19.61
CA ASP A 179 -7.32 14.30 21.03
C ASP A 179 -7.32 15.54 21.95
N ASP A 180 -7.01 16.72 21.40
CA ASP A 180 -7.05 18.04 22.05
C ASP A 180 -8.44 18.72 21.94
#